data_AF-A0A0B2NQR6-F1
#
_entry.id   AF-A0A0B2NQR6-F1
#
_cell.length_a   1.000
_cell.length_b   1.000
_cell.length_c   1.000
_cell.angle_alpha   90.00
_cell.angle_beta   90.00
_cell.angle_gamma   90.00
#
_symmetry.space_group_name_H-M   'P 1'
#
loop_
_entity.id
_entity.type
_entity.pdbx_description
1 polymer ?
#
loop_
_entity_poly.entity_id
_entity_poly.type
_entity_poly.pdbx_seq_one_letter_code
_entity_poly.pdbx_strand_id
1 'polypeptide(L)'
;LINKFKSKLSKWAQKDISMGGKITLINSVLNALPIYLLSLFNIPQRLVQRLISLQRNFLWGGDNDHKKIPWVKWADICLPKNDGGLGIKDISKFNVAL
;
A
#
# COMPACT_ATOMS: atom_id res chain seq x y z
N LEU A 1 9.13 2.54 -11.26
CA LEU A 1 8.18 2.75 -10.14
C LEU A 1 8.38 1.74 -8.99
N ILE A 2 8.25 0.44 -9.25
CA ILE A 2 8.33 -0.63 -8.23
C ILE A 2 9.65 -0.60 -7.42
N ASN A 3 10.79 -0.36 -8.08
CA ASN A 3 12.08 -0.31 -7.37
C ASN A 3 12.18 0.89 -6.42
N LYS A 4 11.61 2.05 -6.77
CA LYS A 4 11.52 3.21 -5.87
C LYS A 4 10.64 2.89 -4.66
N PHE A 5 9.53 2.17 -4.88
CA PHE A 5 8.66 1.67 -3.81
C PHE A 5 9.40 0.72 -2.87
N LYS A 6 10.06 -0.31 -3.42
CA LYS A 6 10.84 -1.27 -2.64
C LYS A 6 11.96 -0.59 -1.84
N SER A 7 12.68 0.37 -2.43
CA SER A 7 13.74 1.10 -1.73
C SER A 7 13.18 1.93 -0.56
N LYS A 8 12.07 2.65 -0.74
CA LYS A 8 11.41 3.37 0.37
C LYS A 8 10.91 2.43 1.46
N LEU A 9 10.25 1.34 1.06
CA LEU A 9 9.73 0.32 1.97
C LEU A 9 10.84 -0.36 2.76
N SER A 10 11.97 -0.71 2.14
CA SER A 10 13.12 -1.32 2.81
C SER A 10 13.75 -0.38 3.84
N LYS A 11 13.89 0.91 3.51
CA LYS A 11 14.38 1.93 4.46
C LYS A 11 13.44 2.10 5.66
N TRP A 12 12.14 1.95 5.46
CA TRP A 12 11.16 2.06 6.55
C TRP A 12 11.00 0.76 7.32
N ALA A 13 11.16 -0.40 6.68
CA ALA A 13 11.16 -1.69 7.36
C ALA A 13 12.33 -1.83 8.35
N GLN A 14 13.46 -1.17 8.09
CA GLN A 14 14.60 -1.10 9.03
C GLN A 14 14.36 -0.22 10.26
N LYS A 15 13.35 0.66 10.24
CA LYS A 15 12.93 1.40 11.43
C LYS A 15 11.79 0.63 12.08
N ASP A 16 11.84 0.40 13.38
CA ASP A 16 10.73 -0.19 14.14
C ASP A 16 9.54 0.78 14.18
N ILE A 17 8.74 0.76 13.11
CA ILE A 17 7.57 1.64 12.94
C ILE A 17 6.34 0.93 13.50
N SER A 18 5.62 1.64 14.36
CA SER A 18 4.33 1.17 14.90
C SER A 18 3.32 0.90 13.79
N MET A 19 2.32 0.04 14.05
CA MET A 19 1.28 -0.27 13.07
C MET A 19 0.55 0.99 12.55
N GLY A 20 0.25 1.94 13.44
CA GLY A 20 -0.32 3.24 13.08
C GLY A 20 0.62 4.07 12.19
N GLY A 21 1.92 4.07 12.48
CA GLY A 21 2.92 4.73 11.63
C GLY A 21 2.97 4.13 10.23
N LYS A 22 2.92 2.79 10.11
CA LYS A 22 2.90 2.10 8.81
C LYS A 22 1.69 2.51 7.97
N ILE A 23 0.49 2.58 8.57
CA ILE A 23 -0.73 3.02 7.88
C ILE A 23 -0.59 4.46 7.39
N THR A 24 -0.09 5.36 8.24
CA THR A 24 0.14 6.76 7.87
C THR A 24 1.12 6.89 6.72
N LEU A 25 2.23 6.14 6.73
CA LEU A 25 3.21 6.11 5.64
C LEU A 25 2.65 5.55 4.33
N ILE A 26 1.81 4.52 4.41
CA ILE A 26 1.10 3.99 3.24
C ILE A 26 0.24 5.09 2.63
N ASN A 27 -0.54 5.78 3.45
CA ASN A 27 -1.45 6.82 2.98
C ASN A 27 -0.75 8.09 2.47
N SER A 28 0.29 8.56 3.16
CA SER A 28 0.96 9.81 2.81
C SER A 28 1.94 9.65 1.65
N VAL A 29 2.64 8.52 1.54
CA VAL A 29 3.71 8.33 0.54
C VAL A 29 3.37 7.28 -0.51
N LEU A 30 2.92 6.09 -0.09
CA LEU A 30 2.68 4.98 -1.03
C LEU A 30 1.41 5.17 -1.85
N ASN A 31 0.44 5.95 -1.39
CA ASN A 31 -0.75 6.28 -2.17
C ASN A 31 -0.57 7.54 -3.02
N ALA A 32 0.17 8.55 -2.55
CA ALA A 32 0.39 9.79 -3.31
C ALA A 32 1.17 9.58 -4.62
N LEU A 33 2.20 8.71 -4.61
CA LEU A 33 3.02 8.43 -5.80
C LEU A 33 2.23 7.80 -6.97
N PRO A 34 1.45 6.72 -6.78
CA PRO A 34 0.65 6.12 -7.84
C PRO A 34 -0.50 7.04 -8.24
N ILE A 35 -1.12 7.79 -7.33
CA ILE A 35 -2.15 8.78 -7.70
C ILE A 35 -1.59 9.83 -8.66
N TYR A 36 -0.39 10.35 -8.40
CA TYR A 36 0.26 11.29 -9.32
C TYR A 36 0.54 10.66 -10.70
N LEU A 37 0.97 9.40 -10.73
CA LEU A 37 1.24 8.71 -12.00
C LEU A 37 -0.04 8.32 -12.74
N LEU A 38 -1.10 7.98 -12.01
CA LEU A 38 -2.44 7.70 -12.54
C LEU A 38 -3.02 8.93 -13.24
N SER A 39 -2.79 10.13 -12.72
CA SER A 39 -3.27 11.36 -13.38
C SER A 39 -2.55 11.65 -14.70
N LEU A 40 -1.40 11.01 -14.96
CA LEU A 40 -0.59 11.22 -16.16
C LEU A 40 -0.72 10.06 -17.15
N PHE A 41 -0.92 8.84 -16.65
CA PHE A 41 -0.95 7.62 -17.45
C PHE A 41 -1.86 6.55 -16.83
N ASN A 42 -2.62 5.85 -17.67
CA ASN A 42 -3.34 4.65 -17.27
C ASN A 42 -2.37 3.54 -16.87
N ILE A 43 -2.43 3.10 -15.62
CA ILE A 43 -1.52 2.09 -15.09
C ILE A 43 -2.11 0.69 -15.37
N PRO A 44 -1.33 -0.25 -15.94
CA PRO A 44 -1.80 -1.61 -16.15
C PRO A 44 -2.14 -2.27 -14.81
N GLN A 45 -3.25 -3.00 -14.78
CA GLN A 45 -3.81 -3.64 -13.58
C GLN A 45 -2.79 -4.55 -12.84
N ARG A 46 -1.87 -5.20 -13.57
CA ARG A 46 -0.77 -5.99 -12.99
C ARG A 46 0.15 -5.15 -12.09
N LEU A 47 0.43 -3.89 -12.45
CA LEU A 47 1.25 -3.00 -11.62
C LEU A 47 0.49 -2.58 -10.37
N VAL A 48 -0.81 -2.30 -10.47
CA VAL A 48 -1.68 -1.98 -9.32
C VAL A 48 -1.68 -3.13 -8.32
N GLN A 49 -1.92 -4.37 -8.78
CA GLN A 49 -1.89 -5.56 -7.92
C GLN A 49 -0.54 -5.75 -7.23
N ARG A 50 0.56 -5.46 -7.95
CA ARG A 50 1.92 -5.56 -7.39
C ARG A 50 2.20 -4.48 -6.34
N LEU A 51 1.68 -3.27 -6.50
CA LEU A 51 1.75 -2.20 -5.50
C LEU A 51 0.95 -2.54 -4.24
N ILE A 52 -0.28 -3.03 -4.41
CA ILE A 52 -1.12 -3.51 -3.30
C ILE A 52 -0.42 -4.61 -2.51
N SER A 53 0.21 -5.56 -3.22
CA SER A 53 0.97 -6.65 -2.60
C SER A 53 2.13 -6.13 -1.75
N LEU A 54 2.84 -5.09 -2.22
CA LEU A 54 3.93 -4.46 -1.46
C LEU A 54 3.43 -3.72 -0.22
N GLN A 55 2.32 -2.98 -0.32
CA GLN A 55 1.69 -2.30 0.82
C GLN A 55 1.23 -3.31 1.87
N ARG A 56 0.63 -4.42 1.42
CA ARG A 56 0.15 -5.50 2.29
C ARG A 56 1.30 -6.18 3.04
N ASN A 57 2.39 -6.49 2.35
CA ASN A 57 3.58 -7.07 2.98
C ASN A 57 4.20 -6.11 4.01
N PHE A 58 4.26 -4.81 3.70
CA PHE A 58 4.78 -3.81 4.63
C PHE A 58 3.91 -3.67 5.90
N LEU A 59 2.58 -3.62 5.73
CA LEU A 59 1.64 -3.48 6.84
C LEU A 59 1.75 -4.65 7.81
N TRP A 60 1.68 -5.89 7.30
CA TRP A 60 1.73 -7.09 8.13
C TRP A 60 3.14 -7.51 8.53
N GLY A 61 4.18 -6.77 8.11
CA GLY A 61 5.55 -6.96 8.55
C GLY A 61 6.21 -8.23 7.99
N GLY A 62 5.90 -8.57 6.74
CA GLY A 62 6.69 -9.58 6.03
C GLY A 62 8.04 -8.97 5.65
N ASP A 63 9.10 -9.36 6.38
CA ASP A 63 10.46 -9.16 5.90
C ASP A 63 10.67 -10.03 4.65
N ASN A 64 11.66 -9.69 3.82
CA ASN A 64 11.91 -10.27 2.50
C ASN A 64 11.91 -11.81 2.45
N ASP A 65 12.05 -12.49 3.59
CA ASP A 65 12.17 -13.94 3.75
C ASP A 65 10.96 -14.61 4.45
N HIS A 66 10.13 -13.85 5.18
CA HIS A 66 8.99 -14.39 5.92
C HIS A 66 7.69 -13.68 5.55
N LYS A 67 6.93 -14.28 4.63
CA LYS A 67 5.56 -13.84 4.33
C LYS A 67 4.67 -14.04 5.56
N LYS A 68 4.49 -13.00 6.37
CA LYS A 68 3.44 -12.99 7.40
C LYS A 68 2.08 -13.05 6.70
N ILE A 69 1.23 -13.96 7.16
CA ILE A 69 -0.10 -14.17 6.60
C ILE A 69 -0.92 -12.90 6.84
N PRO A 70 -1.44 -12.26 5.78
CA PRO A 70 -2.33 -11.12 5.97
C PRO A 70 -3.69 -11.60 6.44
N TRP A 71 -4.04 -11.27 7.68
CA TRP A 71 -5.23 -11.75 8.38
C TRP A 71 -6.55 -11.17 7.86
N VAL A 72 -6.50 -10.01 7.20
CA VAL A 72 -7.68 -9.28 6.73
C VAL A 72 -7.61 -9.08 5.22
N LYS A 73 -8.77 -9.15 4.55
CA LYS A 73 -8.85 -8.84 3.11
C LYS A 73 -8.44 -7.38 2.88
N TRP A 74 -7.76 -7.13 1.77
CA TRP A 74 -7.29 -5.77 1.45
C TRP A 74 -8.46 -4.78 1.28
N ALA A 75 -9.57 -5.25 0.72
CA ALA A 75 -10.79 -4.43 0.57
C ALA A 75 -11.32 -3.92 1.92
N ASP A 76 -11.35 -4.77 2.95
CA ASP A 76 -11.85 -4.42 4.28
C ASP A 76 -10.87 -3.45 4.99
N ILE A 77 -9.56 -3.62 4.76
CA ILE A 77 -8.53 -2.70 5.26
C ILE A 77 -8.69 -1.29 4.65
N CYS A 78 -9.09 -1.21 3.39
CA CYS A 78 -9.28 0.05 2.69
C CYS A 78 -10.58 0.79 3.06
N LEU A 79 -11.49 0.17 3.82
CA LEU A 79 -12.70 0.84 4.30
C LEU A 79 -12.35 2.03 5.22
N PRO A 80 -13.22 3.06 5.28
CA PRO A 80 -13.02 4.14 6.23
C PRO A 80 -13.03 3.62 7.67
N LYS A 81 -12.37 4.34 8.57
CA LYS A 81 -12.29 3.95 9.99
C LYS A 81 -13.67 3.82 10.66
N ASN A 82 -14.64 4.61 10.20
CA ASN A 82 -16.02 4.56 10.69
C ASN A 82 -16.71 3.23 10.34
N ASP A 83 -16.29 2.58 9.26
CA ASP A 83 -16.87 1.32 8.78
C ASP A 83 -16.02 0.10 9.22
N GLY A 84 -15.12 0.28 10.19
CA GLY A 84 -14.26 -0.79 10.71
C GLY A 84 -12.98 -1.06 9.91
N GLY A 85 -12.67 -0.24 8.90
CA GLY A 85 -11.43 -0.34 8.14
C GLY A 85 -10.27 0.48 8.72
N LEU A 86 -9.12 0.47 8.02
CA LEU A 86 -7.93 1.24 8.41
C LEU A 86 -7.82 2.58 7.67
N GLY A 87 -8.75 2.90 6.77
CA GLY A 87 -8.77 4.13 6.00
C GLY A 87 -7.65 4.21 4.96
N ILE A 88 -7.18 3.08 4.45
CA ILE A 88 -6.17 3.04 3.38
C ILE A 88 -6.86 3.34 2.05
N LYS A 89 -6.34 4.31 1.29
CA LYS A 89 -6.89 4.62 -0.04
C LYS A 89 -6.59 3.47 -1.02
N ASP A 90 -7.63 2.94 -1.66
CA ASP A 90 -7.51 1.82 -2.61
C ASP A 90 -7.11 2.30 -4.02
N ILE A 91 -5.86 2.04 -4.40
CA ILE A 91 -5.30 2.39 -5.71
C ILE A 91 -6.09 1.76 -6.87
N SER A 92 -6.70 0.58 -6.66
CA SER A 92 -7.47 -0.09 -7.71
C SER A 92 -8.74 0.67 -8.08
N LYS A 93 -9.38 1.33 -7.11
CA LYS A 93 -10.57 2.16 -7.36
C LYS A 93 -10.21 3.46 -8.06
N PHE A 94 -9.06 4.04 -7.73
CA PHE A 94 -8.57 5.26 -8.40
C PHE A 94 -8.18 5.03 -9.86
N ASN A 95 -7.74 3.83 -10.25
CA ASN A 95 -7.40 3.52 -11.64
C ASN A 95 -8.62 3.26 -12.56
N VAL A 96 -9.82 3.07 -12.01
CA VAL A 96 -11.05 2.84 -12.79
C VAL A 96 -11.87 4.14 -12.95
N ALA A 97 -11.65 5.10 -12.05
CA ALA A 97 -12.41 6.35 -11.99
C ALA A 97 -11.79 7.50 -12.81
N LEU A 98 -10.62 7.28 -13.42
CA LEU A 98 -9.95 8.22 -14.33
C LEU A 98 -9.98 7.65 -15.76
#